data_AF-R7XIU3-F1
#
_entry.id   AF-R7XIU3-F1
#
_cell.length_a   1.000
_cell.length_b   1.000
_cell.length_c   1.000
_cell.angle_alpha   90.00
_cell.angle_beta   90.00
_cell.angle_gamma   90.00
#
_symmetry.space_group_name_H-M   'P 1'
#
loop_
_entity.id
_entity.type
_entity.pdbx_description
1 polymer ?
#
loop_
_entity_poly.entity_id
_entity_poly.type
_entity_poly.pdbx_seq_one_letter_code
_entity_poly.pdbx_strand_id
1 'polypeptide(L)'
;MSRLLLGNIEPGTSDEEIAAFLEKYGFPPFDSLEHEEGDGSQPAVLLTYGSLDPMVLGKLQQRIHHMYWKKRELTAAILHDRFA
;
A
#
# COMPACT_ATOMS: atom_id res chain seq x y z
N MET A 1 -6.81 -7.44 -11.55
CA MET A 1 -6.01 -7.56 -10.32
C MET A 1 -4.95 -6.48 -10.34
N SER A 2 -4.92 -5.67 -9.28
CA SER A 2 -3.97 -4.59 -9.11
C SER A 2 -3.34 -4.71 -7.74
N ARG A 3 -2.04 -4.48 -7.66
CA ARG A 3 -1.29 -4.59 -6.40
C ARG A 3 -0.64 -3.27 -6.06
N LEU A 4 -0.69 -2.91 -4.79
CA LEU A 4 -0.08 -1.70 -4.25
C LEU A 4 0.96 -2.10 -3.22
N LEU A 5 2.21 -1.77 -3.46
CA LEU A 5 3.27 -1.85 -2.49
C LEU A 5 3.31 -0.54 -1.70
N LEU A 6 3.09 -0.63 -0.39
CA LEU A 6 3.20 0.48 0.55
C LEU A 6 4.45 0.27 1.42
N GLY A 7 5.51 1.02 1.17
CA GLY A 7 6.79 0.91 1.85
C GLY A 7 7.04 2.02 2.87
N ASN A 8 8.10 1.82 3.65
CA ASN A 8 8.54 2.70 4.74
C ASN A 8 7.46 2.91 5.81
N ILE A 9 6.64 1.89 6.03
CA ILE A 9 5.65 1.91 7.11
C ILE A 9 6.36 1.83 8.47
N GLU A 10 5.66 2.20 9.54
CA GLU A 10 6.20 2.01 10.88
C GLU A 10 6.22 0.50 11.22
N PRO A 11 7.35 -0.06 11.71
CA PRO A 11 7.41 -1.46 12.13
C PRO A 11 6.41 -1.71 13.25
N GLY A 12 5.68 -2.83 13.16
CA GLY A 12 4.61 -3.15 14.11
C GLY A 12 3.28 -2.45 13.81
N THR A 13 3.15 -1.75 12.68
CA THR A 13 1.84 -1.29 12.21
C THR A 13 0.97 -2.49 11.90
N SER A 14 -0.22 -2.54 12.51
CA SER A 14 -1.16 -3.64 12.31
C SER A 14 -1.95 -3.47 11.01
N ASP A 15 -2.42 -4.59 10.46
CA ASP A 15 -3.26 -4.64 9.25
C ASP A 15 -4.50 -3.72 9.37
N GLU A 16 -5.09 -3.66 10.57
CA GLU A 16 -6.22 -2.79 10.89
C GLU A 16 -5.87 -1.30 10.78
N GLU A 17 -4.67 -0.90 11.22
CA GLU A 17 -4.22 0.49 11.09
C GLU A 17 -3.96 0.86 9.63
N ILE A 18 -3.43 -0.08 8.84
CA ILE A 18 -3.21 0.09 7.40
C ILE A 18 -4.57 0.23 6.70
N ALA A 19 -5.53 -0.63 7.02
CA ALA A 19 -6.89 -0.56 6.48
C ALA A 19 -7.55 0.79 6.80
N ALA A 20 -7.52 1.22 8.07
CA ALA A 20 -8.09 2.50 8.50
C ALA A 20 -7.40 3.70 7.83
N PHE A 21 -6.08 3.64 7.64
CA PHE A 21 -5.34 4.66 6.91
C PHE A 21 -5.80 4.73 5.45
N LEU A 22 -5.86 3.59 4.77
CA LEU A 22 -6.26 3.50 3.37
C LEU A 22 -7.71 3.96 3.18
N GLU A 23 -8.64 3.54 4.03
CA GLU A 23 -10.03 3.97 4.02
C GLU A 23 -10.15 5.50 4.16
N LYS A 24 -9.36 6.11 5.05
CA LYS A 24 -9.31 7.57 5.23
C LYS A 24 -8.92 8.32 3.95
N TYR A 25 -8.11 7.71 3.07
CA TYR A 25 -7.74 8.30 1.78
C TYR A 25 -8.63 7.87 0.62
N GLY A 26 -9.69 7.10 0.89
CA GLY A 26 -10.69 6.67 -0.08
C GLY A 26 -10.34 5.38 -0.82
N PHE A 27 -9.42 4.58 -0.29
CA PHE A 27 -9.20 3.23 -0.81
C PHE A 27 -10.33 2.30 -0.36
N PRO A 28 -10.77 1.39 -1.23
CA PRO A 28 -11.68 0.31 -0.84
C PRO A 28 -10.97 -0.73 0.05
N PRO A 29 -11.71 -1.66 0.68
CA PRO A 29 -11.10 -2.82 1.31
C PRO A 29 -10.26 -3.62 0.31
N PHE A 30 -9.10 -4.08 0.75
CA PHE A 30 -8.21 -4.96 -0.01
C PHE A 30 -8.65 -6.43 0.15
N ASP A 31 -8.32 -7.26 -0.83
CA ASP A 31 -8.63 -8.69 -0.79
C ASP A 31 -7.56 -9.49 -0.03
N SER A 32 -6.31 -9.03 -0.06
CA SER A 32 -5.20 -9.65 0.66
C SER A 32 -4.12 -8.62 1.01
N LEU A 33 -3.44 -8.84 2.12
CA LEU A 33 -2.32 -8.04 2.61
C LEU A 33 -1.18 -8.98 2.97
N GLU A 34 -0.01 -8.73 2.41
CA GLU A 34 1.21 -9.48 2.68
C GLU A 34 2.26 -8.53 3.28
N HIS A 35 2.87 -8.91 4.39
CA HIS A 35 3.94 -8.12 5.01
C HIS A 35 5.28 -8.48 4.39
N GLU A 36 5.92 -7.48 3.82
CA GLU A 36 7.27 -7.58 3.26
C GLU A 36 8.24 -6.93 4.26
N GLU A 37 8.93 -7.76 5.03
CA GLU A 37 10.04 -7.34 5.90
C GLU A 37 11.26 -6.98 5.02
N GLY A 38 11.17 -5.89 4.24
CA GLY A 38 12.20 -5.47 3.30
C GLY A 38 13.55 -5.32 4.00
N ASP A 39 14.51 -6.19 3.63
CA ASP A 39 15.92 -6.30 4.08
C ASP A 39 16.28 -6.03 5.56
N GLY A 40 15.27 -5.92 6.43
CA GLY A 40 15.37 -5.46 7.81
C GLY A 40 15.32 -3.94 8.02
N SER A 41 15.47 -3.09 6.99
CA SER A 41 15.60 -1.63 7.15
C SER A 41 14.31 -0.84 6.90
N GLN A 42 13.44 -1.34 6.02
CA GLN A 42 12.23 -0.64 5.60
C GLN A 42 11.08 -1.63 5.41
N PRO A 43 10.25 -1.86 6.44
CA PRO A 43 9.08 -2.71 6.29
C PRO A 43 8.13 -2.11 5.24
N ALA A 44 7.52 -3.00 4.47
CA ALA A 44 6.56 -2.70 3.44
C ALA A 44 5.38 -3.69 3.52
N VAL A 45 4.26 -3.33 2.92
CA VAL A 45 3.11 -4.22 2.77
C VAL A 45 2.66 -4.23 1.33
N LEU A 46 2.34 -5.42 0.84
CA LEU A 46 1.77 -5.64 -0.47
C LEU A 46 0.26 -5.85 -0.33
N LEU A 47 -0.50 -4.92 -0.88
CA LEU A 47 -1.96 -4.93 -0.87
C LEU A 47 -2.45 -5.40 -2.24
N THR A 48 -3.29 -6.43 -2.25
CA THR A 48 -3.89 -6.97 -3.46
C THR A 48 -5.35 -6.56 -3.57
N TYR A 49 -5.70 -5.97 -4.71
CA TYR A 49 -7.07 -5.60 -5.08
C TYR A 49 -7.49 -6.38 -6.33
N GLY A 50 -8.42 -7.30 -6.17
CA GLY A 50 -9.01 -8.12 -7.23
C GLY A 50 -9.93 -7.33 -8.14
N SER A 51 -10.77 -6.47 -7.55
CA SER A 51 -11.87 -5.77 -8.23
C SER A 51 -11.63 -4.28 -8.51
N LEU A 52 -10.49 -3.72 -8.07
CA LEU A 52 -10.19 -2.30 -8.24
C LEU A 52 -9.56 -2.03 -9.61
N ASP A 53 -10.07 -1.01 -10.30
CA ASP A 53 -9.52 -0.54 -11.57
C ASP A 53 -8.09 0.04 -11.36
N PRO A 54 -7.09 -0.42 -12.13
CA PRO A 54 -5.73 0.10 -12.07
C PRO A 54 -5.62 1.62 -12.23
N MET A 55 -6.47 2.24 -13.05
CA MET A 55 -6.49 3.69 -13.24
C MET A 55 -6.97 4.43 -11.99
N VAL A 56 -7.95 3.87 -11.27
CA VAL A 56 -8.46 4.43 -10.01
C VAL A 56 -7.41 4.24 -8.92
N LEU A 57 -6.80 3.05 -8.83
CA LEU A 57 -5.72 2.79 -7.90
C LEU A 57 -4.54 3.75 -8.13
N GLY A 58 -4.20 4.07 -9.39
CA GLY A 58 -3.20 5.09 -9.74
C GLY A 58 -3.47 6.45 -9.11
N LYS A 59 -4.71 6.93 -9.20
CA LYS A 59 -5.09 8.22 -8.61
C LYS A 59 -5.03 8.21 -7.09
N LEU A 60 -5.41 7.10 -6.46
CA LEU A 60 -5.38 6.95 -5.01
C LEU A 60 -3.93 6.81 -4.50
N GLN A 61 -3.11 6.01 -5.19
CA GLN A 61 -1.69 5.84 -4.89
C GLN A 61 -0.96 7.18 -4.88
N GLN A 62 -1.19 8.04 -5.89
CA GLN A 62 -0.57 9.38 -5.95
C GLN A 62 -0.89 10.28 -4.75
N ARG A 63 -2.01 10.04 -4.04
CA ARG A 63 -2.39 10.84 -2.86
C ARG A 63 -1.58 10.49 -1.61
N ILE A 64 -1.23 9.22 -1.46
CA ILE A 64 -0.50 8.70 -0.29
C ILE A 64 1.00 8.58 -0.57
N HIS A 65 1.40 8.65 -1.84
CA HIS A 65 2.80 8.67 -2.25
C HIS A 65 3.50 9.92 -1.71
N HIS A 66 4.67 9.75 -1.08
CA HIS A 66 5.42 10.82 -0.41
C HIS A 66 4.66 11.51 0.73
N MET A 67 3.66 10.84 1.31
CA MET A 67 2.95 11.36 2.46
C MET A 67 3.66 10.99 3.77
N TYR A 68 3.68 11.92 4.73
CA TYR A 68 4.16 11.62 6.07
C TYR A 68 3.08 10.94 6.90
N TRP A 69 3.35 9.70 7.32
CA TRP A 69 2.54 8.97 8.28
C TRP A 69 3.43 8.39 9.36
N LYS A 70 3.02 8.53 10.63
CA LYS A 70 3.79 8.08 11.80
C LYS A 70 5.27 8.51 11.78
N LYS A 71 5.52 9.78 11.42
CA LYS A 71 6.87 10.40 11.30
C LYS A 71 7.77 9.78 10.21
N ARG A 72 7.23 8.98 9.30
CA ARG A 72 7.94 8.40 8.15
C ARG A 72 7.28 8.82 6.85
N GLU A 73 8.09 9.01 5.82
CA GLU A 73 7.59 9.31 4.48
C GLU A 73 7.24 8.00 3.77
N LEU A 74 5.95 7.78 3.50
CA LEU A 74 5.48 6.57 2.88
C LEU A 74 5.84 6.54 1.39
N THR A 75 6.22 5.36 0.93
CA THR A 75 6.34 5.07 -0.49
C THR A 75 5.17 4.21 -0.91
N ALA A 76 4.56 4.53 -2.04
CA ALA A 76 3.41 3.80 -2.56
C ALA A 76 3.70 3.53 -4.04
N ALA A 77 3.65 2.29 -4.48
CA ALA A 77 3.98 1.89 -5.85
C ALA A 77 3.01 0.83 -6.35
N ILE A 78 2.49 1.00 -7.57
CA ILE A 78 1.61 -0.01 -8.17
C ILE A 78 2.47 -1.06 -8.86
N LEU A 79 2.40 -2.30 -8.36
CA LEU A 79 3.03 -3.44 -8.99
C LEU A 79 2.13 -3.95 -10.12
N HIS A 80 2.52 -3.63 -11.34
CA HIS A 80 1.98 -4.31 -12.51
C HIS A 80 2.68 -5.65 -12.62
N ASP A 81 1.94 -6.77 -12.66
CA ASP A 81 2.52 -8.04 -13.11
C ASP A 81 2.98 -7.85 -14.55
N ARG A 82 4.25 -7.49 -14.73
CA ARG A 82 4.93 -7.54 -16.02
C ARG A 82 5.63 -8.89 -16.10
N PHE A 83 4.83 -9.95 -16.23
CA PHE A 83 5.30 -11.25 -16.68
C PHE A 83 4.36 -11.73 -17.79
N ALA A 84 4.76 -11.45 -19.03
CA ALA A 84 4.37 -12.17 -20.23
C ALA A 84 5.67 -12.59 -20.93
#